data_AF-A0A2V8R7Q7-F1
#
_entry.id   AF-A0A2V8R7Q7-F1
#
_cell.length_a   1.000
_cell.length_b   1.000
_cell.length_c   1.000
_cell.angle_alpha   90.00
_cell.angle_beta   90.00
_cell.angle_gamma   90.00
#
_symmetry.space_group_name_H-M   'P 1'
#
loop_
_entity.id
_entity.type
_entity.pdbx_description
1 polymer ?
#
loop_
_entity_poly.entity_id
_entity_poly.type
_entity_poly.pdbx_seq_one_letter_code
_entity_poly.pdbx_strand_id
1 'polypeptide(L)' 'MDELIKQVVEKTGISESQARMAVETTVGFLKERLPAPIAGQVDGALGGAAGAVGGLAGKAGDVLGGLGGMFGGKKD' A
#
# COMPACT_ATOMS: atom_id res chain seq x y z
N MET A 1 -6.76 -5.75 -1.36
CA MET A 1 -8.18 -5.49 -1.68
C MET A 1 -9.10 -6.29 -0.76
N ASP A 2 -8.87 -7.59 -0.58
CA ASP A 2 -9.72 -8.44 0.27
C ASP A 2 -9.71 -8.05 1.76
N GLU A 3 -8.58 -7.59 2.30
CA GLU A 3 -8.51 -7.08 3.68
C GLU A 3 -9.35 -5.81 3.88
N LEU A 4 -9.35 -4.91 2.89
CA LEU A 4 -10.17 -3.70 2.92
C LEU A 4 -11.66 -4.06 2.86
N ILE A 5 -12.03 -5.05 2.03
CA ILE A 5 -13.40 -5.57 1.95
C ILE A 5 -13.83 -6.18 3.29
N LYS A 6 -12.99 -7.00 3.92
CA LYS A 6 -13.25 -7.57 5.25
C LYS A 6 -13.49 -6.49 6.31
N GLN A 7 -12.65 -5.46 6.35
CA GLN A 7 -12.83 -4.35 7.28
C GLN A 7 -14.15 -3.60 7.05
N VAL A 8 -14.57 -3.43 5.80
CA VAL A 8 -15.86 -2.82 5.48
C VAL A 8 -17.01 -3.71 5.95
N VAL A 9 -16.97 -5.01 5.69
CA VAL A 9 -17.97 -5.98 6.19
C VAL A 9 -18.06 -5.92 7.71
N GLU A 10 -16.93 -6.03 8.42
CA GLU A 10 -16.88 -6.01 9.89
C GLU A 10 -17.45 -4.72 10.49
N LYS A 11 -17.19 -3.57 9.86
CA LYS A 11 -17.59 -2.26 10.40
C LYS A 11 -19.00 -1.84 10.02
N THR A 12 -19.54 -2.35 8.91
CA THR A 12 -20.83 -1.89 8.36
C THR A 12 -21.92 -2.95 8.41
N GLY A 13 -21.56 -4.22 8.58
CA GLY A 13 -22.50 -5.34 8.60
C GLY A 13 -23.11 -5.69 7.23
N ILE A 14 -22.61 -5.11 6.14
CA ILE A 14 -23.08 -5.42 4.78
C ILE A 14 -22.46 -6.73 4.27
N SER A 15 -23.08 -7.31 3.24
CA SER A 15 -22.55 -8.52 2.60
C SER A 15 -21.21 -8.27 1.89
N GLU A 16 -20.39 -9.31 1.75
CA GLU A 16 -19.09 -9.20 1.07
C GLU A 16 -19.21 -8.71 -0.37
N SER A 17 -20.27 -9.10 -1.08
CA SER A 17 -20.55 -8.61 -2.45
C SER A 17 -20.84 -7.10 -2.46
N GLN A 18 -21.63 -6.61 -1.51
CA GLN A 18 -21.89 -5.17 -1.34
C GLN A 18 -20.63 -4.41 -0.94
N ALA A 19 -19.82 -4.96 -0.03
CA ALA A 19 -18.56 -4.37 0.37
C ALA A 19 -17.58 -4.28 -0.81
N ARG A 20 -17.48 -5.32 -1.64
CA ARG A 20 -16.67 -5.31 -2.86
C ARG A 20 -17.10 -4.20 -3.81
N MET A 21 -18.40 -4.08 -4.10
CA MET A 21 -18.93 -3.01 -4.94
C MET A 21 -18.63 -1.61 -4.37
N ALA A 22 -18.78 -1.42 -3.05
CA ALA A 22 -18.52 -0.14 -2.40
C ALA A 22 -17.03 0.27 -2.47
N VAL A 23 -16.14 -0.70 -2.26
CA VAL A 23 -14.68 -0.51 -2.36
C VAL A 23 -14.30 -0.17 -3.80
N GLU A 24 -14.75 -0.95 -4.78
CA GLU A 24 -14.45 -0.72 -6.19
C GLU A 24 -14.96 0.64 -6.68
N THR A 25 -16.18 1.03 -6.29
CA THR A 25 -16.75 2.34 -6.64
C THR A 25 -15.91 3.49 -6.07
N THR A 26 -15.49 3.39 -4.81
CA THR A 26 -14.70 4.43 -4.15
C THR A 26 -13.30 4.52 -4.74
N VAL A 27 -12.66 3.38 -5.00
CA VAL A 27 -11.34 3.31 -5.64
C VAL A 27 -11.41 3.86 -7.06
N GLY A 28 -12.46 3.53 -7.82
CA GLY A 28 -12.71 4.09 -9.15
C GLY A 28 -12.82 5.61 -9.12
N PHE A 29 -13.66 6.14 -8.23
CA PHE A 29 -13.80 7.58 -8.04
C PHE A 29 -12.47 8.27 -7.69
N LEU A 30 -11.67 7.68 -6.79
CA LEU A 30 -10.36 8.23 -6.43
C LEU A 30 -9.40 8.21 -7.62
N LYS A 31 -9.36 7.14 -8.40
CA LYS A 31 -8.52 7.05 -9.60
C LYS A 31 -8.87 8.12 -10.65
N GLU A 32 -10.16 8.40 -10.84
CA GLU A 32 -10.62 9.45 -11.76
C GLU A 32 -10.21 10.86 -11.30
N ARG A 33 -10.05 11.07 -9.99
CA ARG A 33 -9.68 12.36 -9.39
C ARG A 33 -8.18 12.53 -9.18
N LEU A 34 -7.40 11.47 -9.25
CA LEU A 34 -5.97 11.49 -9.02
C LEU A 34 -5.19 11.60 -10.35
N PRO A 35 -4.16 12.46 -10.43
CA PRO A 35 -3.24 12.45 -11.57
C PRO A 35 -2.62 11.06 -11.76
N ALA A 36 -2.41 10.66 -13.02
CA ALA A 36 -1.88 9.35 -13.41
C ALA A 36 -0.70 8.80 -12.56
N PRO A 37 0.32 9.59 -12.15
CA PRO A 37 1.41 9.07 -11.31
C PRO A 37 0.96 8.65 -9.89
N ILE A 38 -0.13 9.19 -9.36
CA ILE A 38 -0.63 8.87 -8.01
C ILE A 38 -1.58 7.65 -8.07
N ALA A 39 -2.39 7.53 -9.12
CA ALA A 39 -3.30 6.40 -9.31
C ALA A 39 -2.55 5.04 -9.31
N GLY A 40 -1.39 4.96 -9.96
CA GLY A 40 -0.55 3.76 -9.96
C GLY A 40 0.02 3.38 -8.58
N GLN A 41 0.25 4.36 -7.71
CA GLN A 41 0.70 4.11 -6.33
C GLN A 41 -0.45 3.58 -5.46
N VAL A 42 -1.67 4.09 -5.65
CA VAL A 42 -2.88 3.60 -4.97
C VAL A 42 -3.15 2.15 -5.35
N ASP A 43 -3.00 1.78 -6.62
CA ASP A 43 -3.10 0.38 -7.06
C ASP A 43 -2.04 -0.52 -6.43
N GLY A 44 -0.79 -0.04 -6.33
CA GLY A 44 0.27 -0.76 -5.62
C GLY A 44 -0.04 -0.97 -4.13
N ALA A 45 -0.62 0.02 -3.46
CA ALA A 45 -1.00 -0.08 -2.05
C ALA A 45 -2.20 -1.01 -1.84
N LEU A 46 -3.22 -0.95 -2.69
CA LEU A 46 -4.43 -1.76 -2.60
C LEU A 46 -4.21 -3.21 -3.04
N GLY A 47 -3.35 -3.43 -4.03
CA GLY A 47 -2.96 -4.75 -4.53
C GLY A 47 -1.91 -5.46 -3.67
N GLY A 48 -1.20 -4.73 -2.82
CA GLY A 48 -0.03 -5.24 -2.11
C GLY A 48 0.05 -4.78 -0.65
N ALA A 49 -0.92 -5.12 0.20
CA ALA A 49 -0.72 -5.01 1.65
C ALA A 49 0.45 -5.90 2.15
N ALA A 50 0.79 -6.97 1.42
CA ALA A 50 1.98 -7.80 1.68
C ALA A 50 3.26 -7.29 0.99
N GLY A 51 3.14 -6.53 -0.10
CA GLY A 51 4.29 -6.04 -0.90
C GLY A 51 4.75 -4.62 -0.52
N ALA A 52 3.86 -3.76 -0.04
CA ALA A 52 4.19 -2.39 0.35
C ALA A 52 4.96 -2.33 1.67
N VAL A 53 4.65 -3.20 2.64
CA VAL A 53 5.44 -3.30 3.88
C VAL A 53 6.81 -3.93 3.58
N GLY A 54 6.88 -4.97 2.75
CA GLY A 54 8.15 -5.57 2.34
C GLY A 54 9.02 -4.65 1.47
N GLY A 55 8.42 -3.86 0.58
CA GLY A 55 9.12 -2.90 -0.27
C GLY A 55 9.54 -1.62 0.46
N LEU A 56 8.75 -1.14 1.43
CA LEU A 56 9.10 0.01 2.26
C LEU A 56 10.12 -0.38 3.34
N ALA A 57 9.98 -1.56 3.96
CA ALA A 57 10.98 -2.12 4.87
C ALA A 57 12.29 -2.47 4.14
N GLY A 58 12.21 -3.00 2.90
CA GLY A 58 13.37 -3.24 2.05
C GLY A 58 14.09 -1.95 1.66
N LYS A 59 13.34 -0.93 1.21
CA LYS A 59 13.92 0.40 0.90
C LYS A 59 14.46 1.11 2.15
N ALA A 60 13.79 0.98 3.30
CA ALA A 60 14.29 1.51 4.56
C ALA A 60 15.56 0.77 5.00
N GLY A 61 15.61 -0.55 4.82
CA GLY A 61 16.78 -1.38 5.08
C GLY A 61 17.97 -1.03 4.19
N ASP A 62 17.76 -0.79 2.89
CA ASP A 62 18.80 -0.37 1.96
C ASP A 62 19.35 1.02 2.28
N VAL A 63 18.48 1.97 2.65
CA VAL A 63 18.87 3.33 3.05
C VAL A 63 19.63 3.31 4.38
N LEU A 64 19.18 2.55 5.37
CA LEU A 64 19.86 2.41 6.66
C LEU A 64 21.17 1.61 6.53
N GLY A 65 21.22 0.60 5.67
CA GLY A 65 22.43 -0.17 5.36
C GLY A 65 23.47 0.68 4.62
N GLY A 66 23.04 1.50 3.66
CA GLY A 66 23.90 2.47 2.97
C GLY A 66 24.47 3.54 3.90
N LEU A 67 23.66 4.07 4.83
CA LEU A 67 24.14 5.00 5.86
C LEU A 67 25.06 4.31 6.86
N GLY A 68 24.75 3.09 7.32
CA GLY A 68 25.58 2.31 8.23
C GLY A 68 26.95 1.98 7.62
N GLY A 69 26.97 1.66 6.32
CA GLY A 69 28.21 1.46 5.57
C GLY A 69 29.03 2.75 5.40
N MET A 70 28.39 3.92 5.29
CA MET A 70 29.09 5.21 5.15
C MET A 70 29.57 5.78 6.50
N PHE A 71 28.88 5.47 7.60
CA PHE A 71 29.28 5.86 8.96
C PHE A 71 30.24 4.86 9.63
N GLY A 72 30.27 3.60 9.19
CA GLY A 72 31.16 2.55 9.73
C GLY A 72 32.31 2.15 8.81
N GLY A 73 32.29 2.56 7.54
CA GLY A 73 33.23 2.13 6.50
C GLY A 73 34.41 3.06 6.28
N LYS A 74 35.18 3.36 7.32
CA LYS A 74 36.63 3.63 7.19
C LYS A 74 37.33 3.38 8.52
N LYS A 75 37.55 2.09 8.81
CA LYS A 75 38.60 1.66 9.74
C LYS A 75 39.82 1.32 8.89
N ASP A 76 40.63 2.33 8.63
CA ASP A 76 42.07 2.10 8.42
C ASP A 76 42.68 1.69 9.78
#